data_AF-M0MVL7-F1
#
_entry.id   AF-M0MVL7-F1
#
_cell.length_a   1.000
_cell.length_b   1.000
_cell.length_c   1.000
_cell.angle_alpha   90.00
_cell.angle_beta   90.00
_cell.angle_gamma   90.00
#
_symmetry.space_group_name_H-M   'P 1'
#
loop_
_entity.id
_entity.type
_entity.pdbx_description
1 polymer ?
#
loop_
_entity_poly.entity_id
_entity_poly.type
_entity_poly.pdbx_seq_one_letter_code
_entity_poly.pdbx_strand_id
1 'polypeptide(L)'
;MAVFQLDRLLLPSYPRAIVDNEPVDRGSKRSIFESGEYGRRDPTIVGSRFASGRQAHKSYWSRRRRNGMADADESTGSTGRRSKVARLIDEYDLDGIGAEMERRWTAPDDERTSLRDLATHFNQRLLAAAMATAGLQPLSGEIENTYQLLTDEETSSADRTQTRRQLERDGVPVEELQSDFVTYQAIRSYLIEHRGAEYTADDRDRTVVEAENVQRLRGRVETVTEEKLDRLRRNTEFDLGEFMLFVDVSVLCEDCGQRYGIDELLERGGCDCTTPSD
;
A
#
# COMPACT_ATOMS: atom_id res chain seq x y z
N MET A 1 56.71 -9.40 36.13
CA MET A 1 56.56 -8.61 34.90
C MET A 1 56.40 -9.60 33.76
N ALA A 2 55.18 -9.72 33.23
CA ALA A 2 54.76 -10.81 32.38
C ALA A 2 55.13 -10.59 30.90
N VAL A 3 55.65 -11.66 30.31
CA VAL A 3 55.84 -11.93 28.87
C VAL A 3 54.48 -12.37 28.30
N PHE A 4 54.08 -11.95 27.10
CA PHE A 4 53.31 -12.82 26.18
C PHE A 4 53.44 -12.37 24.73
N GLN A 5 54.07 -13.25 23.95
CA GLN A 5 54.09 -13.31 22.48
C GLN A 5 52.67 -13.55 21.94
N LEU A 6 52.37 -12.91 20.81
CA LEU A 6 51.23 -13.25 19.96
C LEU A 6 51.60 -14.46 19.10
N ASP A 7 51.01 -15.62 19.39
CA ASP A 7 51.04 -16.78 18.51
C ASP A 7 49.61 -17.33 18.31
N ARG A 8 49.10 -17.10 17.09
CA ARG A 8 48.43 -18.07 16.21
C ARG A 8 47.50 -19.12 16.85
N LEU A 9 46.17 -18.93 16.80
CA LEU A 9 45.20 -20.05 16.65
C LEU A 9 43.85 -19.63 16.00
N LEU A 10 43.60 -20.26 14.84
CA LEU A 10 42.37 -20.96 14.43
C LEU A 10 41.12 -20.17 13.97
N LEU A 11 41.03 -20.02 12.64
CA LEU A 11 39.76 -19.88 11.91
C LEU A 11 39.05 -21.25 11.86
N PRO A 12 37.75 -21.36 12.19
CA PRO A 12 36.97 -22.54 11.87
C PRO A 12 36.60 -22.53 10.38
N SER A 13 37.07 -23.57 9.68
CA SER A 13 36.69 -23.93 8.33
C SER A 13 35.24 -24.42 8.31
N TYR A 14 34.34 -23.66 7.68
CA TYR A 14 33.01 -24.14 7.34
C TYR A 14 33.01 -24.79 5.94
N PRO A 15 32.50 -26.03 5.79
CA PRO A 15 32.34 -26.66 4.49
C PRO A 15 31.12 -26.06 3.75
N ARG A 16 31.35 -25.58 2.51
CA ARG A 16 30.28 -25.28 1.54
C ARG A 16 29.58 -26.59 1.15
N ALA A 17 28.31 -26.73 1.51
CA ALA A 17 27.42 -27.69 0.88
C ALA A 17 27.11 -27.20 -0.55
N ILE A 18 27.57 -27.98 -1.53
CA ILE A 18 27.17 -27.88 -2.93
C ILE A 18 25.77 -28.50 -3.00
N VAL A 19 24.76 -27.70 -3.35
CA VAL A 19 23.45 -28.22 -3.72
C VAL A 19 23.48 -28.38 -5.24
N ASP A 20 23.56 -29.64 -5.68
CA ASP A 20 23.37 -30.05 -7.06
C ASP A 20 21.97 -29.63 -7.52
N ASN A 21 21.91 -28.73 -8.50
CA ASN A 21 20.67 -28.35 -9.17
C ASN A 21 20.60 -29.15 -10.48
N GLU A 22 19.83 -30.23 -10.48
CA GLU A 22 19.50 -30.99 -11.70
C GLU A 22 18.72 -30.09 -12.69
N PRO A 23 18.98 -30.21 -14.00
CA PRO A 23 18.34 -29.39 -15.00
C PRO A 23 16.91 -29.87 -15.27
N VAL A 24 15.92 -29.02 -14.99
CA VAL A 24 14.53 -29.24 -15.43
C VAL A 24 14.46 -29.10 -16.95
N ASP A 25 14.19 -30.23 -17.59
CA ASP A 25 13.94 -30.43 -19.01
C ASP A 25 12.83 -29.50 -19.54
N ARG A 26 13.23 -28.48 -20.31
CA ARG A 26 12.29 -27.67 -21.12
C ARG A 26 12.05 -28.38 -22.44
N GLY A 27 11.07 -29.27 -22.42
CA GLY A 27 10.46 -29.85 -23.62
C GLY A 27 9.95 -28.78 -24.58
N SER A 28 10.65 -28.67 -25.69
CA SER A 28 10.26 -28.13 -26.99
C SER A 28 8.74 -28.15 -27.27
N LYS A 29 8.14 -26.97 -27.49
CA LYS A 29 7.00 -26.82 -28.41
C LYS A 29 7.25 -25.66 -29.36
N ARG A 30 7.73 -26.04 -30.53
CA ARG A 30 7.75 -25.28 -31.78
C ARG A 30 6.31 -25.03 -32.27
N SER A 31 6.08 -23.79 -32.71
CA SER A 31 5.16 -23.32 -33.76
C SER A 31 3.82 -24.02 -33.97
N ILE A 32 2.72 -23.27 -33.75
CA ILE A 32 1.64 -23.17 -34.76
C ILE A 32 1.26 -21.69 -34.85
N PHE A 33 1.55 -21.12 -36.01
CA PHE A 33 1.12 -19.81 -36.48
C PHE A 33 0.04 -20.11 -37.51
N GLU A 34 -1.24 -19.88 -37.20
CA GLU A 34 -2.31 -19.92 -38.19
C GLU A 34 -3.45 -18.98 -37.77
N SER A 35 -3.43 -17.81 -38.40
CA SER A 35 -4.56 -17.07 -38.99
C SER A 35 -5.96 -17.37 -38.42
N GLY A 36 -6.45 -16.48 -37.56
CA GLY A 36 -7.86 -16.42 -37.13
C GLY A 36 -8.33 -14.98 -37.04
N GLU A 37 -9.25 -14.65 -37.94
CA GLU A 37 -9.95 -13.39 -38.18
C GLU A 37 -10.08 -12.40 -37.00
N TYR A 38 -9.55 -11.20 -37.21
CA TYR A 38 -9.84 -10.01 -36.41
C TYR A 38 -11.30 -9.58 -36.66
N GLY A 39 -12.22 -10.14 -35.89
CA GLY A 39 -13.61 -9.67 -35.82
C GLY A 39 -13.65 -8.23 -35.34
N ARG A 40 -14.08 -7.31 -36.23
CA ARG A 40 -14.38 -5.92 -35.93
C ARG A 40 -15.23 -5.83 -34.66
N ARG A 41 -14.66 -5.30 -33.57
CA ARG A 41 -15.46 -4.84 -32.42
C ARG A 41 -16.01 -3.46 -32.78
N ASP A 42 -17.33 -3.40 -32.85
CA ASP A 42 -18.12 -2.20 -33.08
C ASP A 42 -17.86 -1.17 -31.95
N PRO A 43 -17.39 0.06 -32.23
CA PRO A 43 -17.03 1.04 -31.20
C PRO A 43 -18.23 1.68 -30.49
N THR A 44 -19.47 1.38 -30.89
CA THR A 44 -20.63 2.17 -30.46
C THR A 44 -21.30 1.73 -29.15
N ILE A 45 -20.94 0.60 -28.54
CA ILE A 45 -21.64 0.09 -27.34
C ILE A 45 -21.02 0.54 -26.01
N VAL A 46 -19.76 0.99 -25.99
CA VAL A 46 -19.10 1.46 -24.76
C VAL A 46 -19.40 2.95 -24.46
N GLY A 47 -19.88 3.73 -25.43
CA GLY A 47 -20.12 5.17 -25.24
C GLY A 47 -21.46 5.54 -24.57
N SER A 48 -22.48 4.69 -24.68
CA SER A 48 -23.86 5.08 -24.31
C SER A 48 -24.13 4.99 -22.80
N ARG A 49 -23.59 3.98 -22.10
CA ARG A 49 -23.74 3.83 -20.64
C ARG A 49 -23.03 4.95 -19.86
N PHE A 50 -21.85 5.38 -20.31
CA PHE A 50 -21.08 6.45 -19.67
C PHE A 50 -21.70 7.85 -19.86
N ALA A 51 -22.39 8.10 -20.99
CA ALA A 51 -23.05 9.38 -21.22
C ALA A 51 -24.37 9.50 -20.43
N SER A 52 -25.18 8.43 -20.35
CA SER A 52 -26.42 8.43 -19.58
C SER A 52 -26.19 8.49 -18.07
N GLY A 53 -25.13 7.83 -17.57
CA GLY A 53 -24.74 7.88 -16.16
C GLY A 53 -24.37 9.30 -15.69
N ARG A 54 -23.58 10.04 -16.49
CA ARG A 54 -23.17 11.42 -16.17
C ARG A 54 -24.36 12.39 -16.03
N GLN A 55 -25.39 12.26 -16.87
CA GLN A 55 -26.57 13.13 -16.80
C GLN A 55 -27.45 12.80 -15.58
N ALA A 56 -27.62 11.51 -15.28
CA ALA A 56 -28.37 11.05 -14.11
C ALA A 56 -27.66 11.45 -12.80
N HIS A 57 -26.33 11.32 -12.74
CA HIS A 57 -25.50 11.68 -11.60
C HIS A 57 -25.51 13.19 -11.31
N LYS A 58 -25.40 14.06 -12.34
CA LYS A 58 -25.59 15.53 -12.17
C LYS A 58 -26.96 15.88 -11.60
N SER A 59 -28.00 15.15 -12.01
CA SER A 59 -29.37 15.34 -11.50
C SER A 59 -29.53 14.87 -10.05
N TYR A 60 -28.73 13.88 -9.63
CA TYR A 60 -28.69 13.34 -8.27
C TYR A 60 -28.05 14.36 -7.31
N TRP A 61 -26.85 14.87 -7.61
CA TRP A 61 -26.20 15.92 -6.80
C TRP A 61 -27.05 17.19 -6.71
N SER A 62 -27.77 17.53 -7.80
CA SER A 62 -28.73 18.64 -7.81
C SER A 62 -30.02 18.37 -7.00
N ARG A 63 -30.34 17.11 -6.71
CA ARG A 63 -31.47 16.71 -5.84
C ARG A 63 -31.03 16.60 -4.38
N ARG A 64 -29.84 16.05 -4.12
CA ARG A 64 -29.24 15.98 -2.78
C ARG A 64 -28.96 17.37 -2.21
N ARG A 65 -28.44 18.32 -3.00
CA ARG A 65 -28.34 19.76 -2.66
C ARG A 65 -29.65 20.41 -2.22
N ARG A 66 -30.81 19.93 -2.69
CA ARG A 66 -32.13 20.48 -2.31
C ARG A 66 -32.69 19.88 -1.01
N ASN A 67 -32.21 18.73 -0.56
CA ASN A 67 -32.74 18.00 0.59
C ASN A 67 -31.78 17.98 1.80
N GLY A 68 -30.95 19.02 1.96
CA GLY A 68 -29.99 19.10 3.07
C GLY A 68 -30.65 19.00 4.46
N MET A 69 -29.97 18.26 5.36
CA MET A 69 -30.22 18.08 6.80
C MET A 69 -31.29 17.09 7.26
N ALA A 70 -30.93 15.80 7.27
CA ALA A 70 -31.20 14.91 8.41
C ALA A 70 -30.16 13.77 8.39
N ASP A 71 -29.77 13.32 9.58
CA ASP A 71 -28.95 12.14 9.85
C ASP A 71 -27.42 12.37 9.86
N ALA A 72 -26.99 13.17 10.84
CA ALA A 72 -25.79 12.85 11.59
C ALA A 72 -26.23 12.11 12.86
N ASP A 73 -26.13 10.78 12.89
CA ASP A 73 -25.74 10.09 14.13
C ASP A 73 -25.31 8.63 13.93
N GLU A 74 -24.49 8.23 14.88
CA GLU A 74 -23.89 6.97 15.29
C GLU A 74 -24.82 5.73 15.27
N SER A 75 -24.18 4.54 15.19
CA SER A 75 -24.54 3.26 15.84
C SER A 75 -24.65 2.00 14.94
N THR A 76 -23.76 1.06 15.27
CA THR A 76 -24.00 -0.34 15.70
C THR A 76 -25.09 -1.16 15.00
N GLY A 77 -24.69 -2.33 14.51
CA GLY A 77 -25.43 -3.16 13.56
C GLY A 77 -26.81 -3.67 13.99
N SER A 78 -27.68 -3.81 12.99
CA SER A 78 -28.51 -5.00 12.76
C SER A 78 -29.11 -4.93 11.34
N THR A 79 -29.13 -6.09 10.70
CA THR A 79 -29.70 -6.48 9.40
C THR A 79 -30.57 -5.45 8.65
N GLY A 80 -30.03 -4.91 7.54
CA GLY A 80 -30.82 -4.27 6.47
C GLY A 80 -30.40 -2.87 6.03
N ARG A 81 -29.52 -2.17 6.76
CA ARG A 81 -28.94 -0.90 6.29
C ARG A 81 -27.67 -1.18 5.50
N ARG A 82 -27.66 -0.87 4.20
CA ARG A 82 -26.44 -0.88 3.37
C ARG A 82 -25.36 -0.05 4.08
N SER A 83 -24.14 -0.58 4.20
CA SER A 83 -23.05 0.16 4.83
C SER A 83 -22.78 1.47 4.08
N LYS A 84 -22.26 2.50 4.78
CA LYS A 84 -21.91 3.79 4.17
C LYS A 84 -21.06 3.58 2.90
N VAL A 85 -20.09 2.67 2.95
CA VAL A 85 -19.22 2.33 1.81
C VAL A 85 -20.02 1.73 0.66
N ALA A 86 -20.89 0.75 0.91
CA ALA A 86 -21.72 0.15 -0.14
C ALA A 86 -22.64 1.19 -0.81
N ARG A 87 -23.25 2.08 0.00
CA ARG A 87 -24.05 3.21 -0.51
C ARG A 87 -23.21 4.12 -1.42
N LEU A 88 -22.01 4.48 -0.99
CA LEU A 88 -21.14 5.40 -1.73
C LEU A 88 -20.59 4.80 -3.02
N ILE A 89 -20.35 3.49 -3.05
CA ILE A 89 -19.96 2.79 -4.29
C ILE A 89 -21.05 2.95 -5.35
N ASP A 90 -22.31 2.68 -4.98
CA ASP A 90 -23.45 2.84 -5.89
C ASP A 90 -23.65 4.31 -6.30
N GLU A 91 -23.48 5.23 -5.36
CA GLU A 91 -23.76 6.66 -5.57
C GLU A 91 -22.75 7.34 -6.48
N TYR A 92 -21.47 7.01 -6.32
CA TYR A 92 -20.37 7.59 -7.10
C TYR A 92 -19.98 6.74 -8.33
N ASP A 93 -20.73 5.68 -8.63
CA ASP A 93 -20.48 4.77 -9.76
C ASP A 93 -19.06 4.16 -9.69
N LEU A 94 -18.63 3.76 -8.49
CA LEU A 94 -17.29 3.21 -8.21
C LEU A 94 -17.27 1.68 -8.33
N ASP A 95 -17.88 1.15 -9.38
CA ASP A 95 -17.95 -0.29 -9.63
C ASP A 95 -16.56 -0.95 -9.58
N GLY A 96 -16.49 -2.11 -8.92
CA GLY A 96 -15.26 -2.90 -8.80
C GLY A 96 -14.32 -2.48 -7.66
N ILE A 97 -14.42 -1.26 -7.12
CA ILE A 97 -13.52 -0.79 -6.04
C ILE A 97 -13.62 -1.66 -4.79
N GLY A 98 -14.81 -2.20 -4.49
CA GLY A 98 -15.01 -3.07 -3.36
C GLY A 98 -14.18 -4.36 -3.44
N ALA A 99 -14.17 -5.00 -4.61
CA ALA A 99 -13.37 -6.19 -4.86
C ALA A 99 -11.87 -5.87 -4.92
N GLU A 100 -11.51 -4.68 -5.36
CA GLU A 100 -10.12 -4.21 -5.33
C GLU A 100 -9.61 -4.00 -3.90
N MET A 101 -10.37 -3.32 -3.04
CA MET A 101 -10.01 -3.13 -1.64
C MET A 101 -9.89 -4.47 -0.90
N GLU A 102 -10.81 -5.39 -1.16
CA GLU A 102 -10.75 -6.76 -0.62
C GLU A 102 -9.46 -7.46 -1.03
N ARG A 103 -9.14 -7.53 -2.33
CA ARG A 103 -7.89 -8.15 -2.82
C ARG A 103 -6.65 -7.53 -2.19
N ARG A 104 -6.60 -6.21 -2.07
CA ARG A 104 -5.46 -5.49 -1.48
C ARG A 104 -5.34 -5.69 0.02
N TRP A 105 -6.46 -5.87 0.71
CA TRP A 105 -6.48 -6.10 2.16
C TRP A 105 -6.09 -7.54 2.53
N THR A 106 -6.50 -8.52 1.70
CA THR A 106 -6.22 -9.94 1.90
C THR A 106 -4.96 -10.41 1.16
N ALA A 107 -4.20 -9.49 0.57
CA ALA A 107 -2.92 -9.82 -0.06
C ALA A 107 -1.89 -10.27 1.00
N PRO A 108 -0.83 -11.00 0.59
CA PRO A 108 0.31 -11.30 1.47
C PRO A 108 0.89 -10.03 2.11
N ASP A 109 1.51 -10.17 3.29
CA ASP A 109 1.94 -9.04 4.14
C ASP A 109 2.78 -7.96 3.42
N ASP A 110 3.57 -8.34 2.42
CA ASP A 110 4.43 -7.44 1.64
C ASP A 110 3.68 -6.64 0.55
N GLU A 111 2.56 -7.15 0.08
CA GLU A 111 1.69 -6.50 -0.91
C GLU A 111 0.42 -5.91 -0.26
N ARG A 112 0.18 -6.22 1.02
CA ARG A 112 -1.02 -5.82 1.74
C ARG A 112 -1.11 -4.32 1.93
N THR A 113 -2.29 -3.79 1.60
CA THR A 113 -2.65 -2.41 1.92
C THR A 113 -3.36 -2.35 3.27
N SER A 114 -2.93 -1.44 4.15
CA SER A 114 -3.56 -1.24 5.45
C SER A 114 -4.99 -0.70 5.31
N LEU A 115 -5.87 -0.95 6.30
CA LEU A 115 -7.24 -0.41 6.30
C LEU A 115 -7.28 1.13 6.25
N ARG A 116 -6.24 1.79 6.79
CA ARG A 116 -6.11 3.26 6.74
C ARG A 116 -5.79 3.71 5.32
N ASP A 117 -4.85 3.05 4.66
CA ASP A 117 -4.49 3.36 3.27
C ASP A 117 -5.64 3.05 2.31
N LEU A 118 -6.43 2.00 2.58
CA LEU A 118 -7.66 1.72 1.84
C LEU A 118 -8.73 2.80 2.03
N ALA A 119 -8.88 3.35 3.24
CA ALA A 119 -9.78 4.48 3.46
C ALA A 119 -9.32 5.72 2.70
N THR A 120 -8.02 6.04 2.73
CA THR A 120 -7.42 7.12 1.94
C THR A 120 -7.67 6.90 0.44
N HIS A 121 -7.38 5.70 -0.06
CA HIS A 121 -7.60 5.35 -1.46
C HIS A 121 -9.08 5.48 -1.86
N PHE A 122 -10.00 4.98 -1.04
CA PHE A 122 -11.44 5.10 -1.31
C PHE A 122 -11.88 6.57 -1.35
N ASN A 123 -11.44 7.40 -0.39
CA ASN A 123 -11.79 8.81 -0.34
C ASN A 123 -11.22 9.60 -1.54
N GLN A 124 -10.00 9.27 -1.98
CA GLN A 124 -9.43 9.82 -3.21
C GLN A 124 -10.27 9.45 -4.44
N ARG A 125 -10.82 8.22 -4.51
CA ARG A 125 -11.72 7.80 -5.59
C ARG A 125 -13.06 8.54 -5.55
N LEU A 126 -13.60 8.86 -4.37
CA LEU A 126 -14.77 9.75 -4.23
C LEU A 126 -14.48 11.16 -4.76
N LEU A 127 -13.32 11.73 -4.40
CA LEU A 127 -12.89 13.05 -4.88
C LEU A 127 -12.71 13.05 -6.40
N ALA A 128 -12.05 12.03 -6.96
CA ALA A 128 -11.86 11.87 -8.40
C ALA A 128 -13.20 11.81 -9.14
N ALA A 129 -14.16 11.04 -8.64
CA ALA A 129 -15.50 10.93 -9.24
C ALA A 129 -16.30 12.24 -9.12
N ALA A 130 -16.19 12.98 -8.01
CA ALA A 130 -16.81 14.29 -7.84
C ALA A 130 -16.23 15.31 -8.83
N MET A 131 -14.89 15.37 -8.97
CA MET A 131 -14.18 16.23 -9.92
C MET A 131 -14.56 15.89 -11.36
N ALA A 132 -14.58 14.60 -11.73
CA ALA A 132 -15.00 14.16 -13.05
C ALA A 132 -16.46 14.54 -13.38
N THR A 133 -17.34 14.50 -12.39
CA THR A 133 -18.75 14.92 -12.53
C THR A 133 -18.88 16.42 -12.77
N ALA A 134 -18.03 17.22 -12.11
CA ALA A 134 -17.90 18.65 -12.37
C ALA A 134 -17.28 18.98 -13.73
N GLY A 135 -16.70 17.98 -14.41
CA GLY A 135 -16.07 18.13 -15.72
C GLY A 135 -14.57 18.40 -15.65
N LEU A 136 -13.97 18.26 -14.47
CA LEU A 136 -12.53 18.39 -14.27
C LEU A 136 -11.80 17.12 -14.75
N GLN A 137 -10.56 17.28 -15.19
CA GLN A 137 -9.65 16.21 -15.58
C GLN A 137 -8.33 16.41 -14.84
N PRO A 138 -8.25 15.99 -13.56
CA PRO A 138 -7.06 16.21 -12.75
C PRO A 138 -5.84 15.49 -13.32
N LEU A 139 -4.67 16.11 -13.21
CA LEU A 139 -3.39 15.49 -13.58
C LEU A 139 -2.97 14.43 -12.54
N SER A 140 -1.98 13.62 -12.91
CA SER A 140 -1.39 12.63 -12.01
C SER A 140 -0.89 13.29 -10.72
N GLY A 141 -1.32 12.80 -9.56
CA GLY A 141 -0.91 13.33 -8.25
C GLY A 141 -1.80 14.47 -7.72
N GLU A 142 -2.66 15.08 -8.56
CA GLU A 142 -3.49 16.20 -8.11
C GLU A 142 -4.60 15.76 -7.14
N ILE A 143 -5.15 14.56 -7.32
CA ILE A 143 -6.20 14.03 -6.44
C ILE A 143 -5.62 13.78 -5.04
N GLU A 144 -4.43 13.19 -4.96
CA GLU A 144 -3.73 12.90 -3.72
C GLU A 144 -3.39 14.19 -2.96
N ASN A 145 -2.80 15.17 -3.65
CA ASN A 145 -2.48 16.48 -3.09
C ASN A 145 -3.75 17.23 -2.64
N THR A 146 -4.79 17.26 -3.48
CA THR A 146 -6.05 17.93 -3.14
C THR A 146 -6.73 17.27 -1.94
N TYR A 147 -6.74 15.94 -1.87
CA TYR A 147 -7.27 15.21 -0.72
C TYR A 147 -6.50 15.58 0.56
N GLN A 148 -5.16 15.57 0.51
CA GLN A 148 -4.32 15.98 1.64
C GLN A 148 -4.64 17.41 2.10
N LEU A 149 -4.70 18.38 1.18
CA LEU A 149 -5.05 19.77 1.49
C LEU A 149 -6.46 19.91 2.10
N LEU A 150 -7.38 19.00 1.82
CA LEU A 150 -8.74 19.03 2.38
C LEU A 150 -8.85 18.36 3.75
N THR A 151 -8.00 17.37 4.06
CA THR A 151 -8.16 16.52 5.27
C THR A 151 -7.05 16.68 6.29
N ASP A 152 -5.86 17.13 5.90
CA ASP A 152 -4.69 17.18 6.77
C ASP A 152 -4.78 18.33 7.79
N GLU A 153 -4.68 18.00 9.07
CA GLU A 153 -4.72 18.94 10.20
C GLU A 153 -3.47 19.83 10.25
N GLU A 154 -2.35 19.42 9.65
CA GLU A 154 -1.11 20.20 9.59
C GLU A 154 -1.10 21.23 8.44
N THR A 155 -1.99 21.09 7.45
CA THR A 155 -2.11 22.06 6.35
C THR A 155 -2.63 23.41 6.87
N SER A 156 -2.09 24.53 6.37
CA SER A 156 -2.55 25.84 6.80
C SER A 156 -4.05 26.04 6.53
N SER A 157 -4.76 26.69 7.44
CA SER A 157 -6.20 26.98 7.28
C SER A 157 -6.48 27.81 6.01
N ALA A 158 -5.50 28.61 5.58
CA ALA A 158 -5.54 29.37 4.34
C ALA A 158 -5.51 28.45 3.11
N ASP A 159 -4.59 27.49 3.05
CA ASP A 159 -4.46 26.55 1.92
C ASP A 159 -5.69 25.64 1.79
N ARG A 160 -6.23 25.15 2.91
CA ARG A 160 -7.48 24.37 2.90
C ARG A 160 -8.64 25.20 2.36
N THR A 161 -8.74 26.45 2.80
CA THR A 161 -9.83 27.36 2.38
C THR A 161 -9.69 27.74 0.91
N GLN A 162 -8.47 27.98 0.44
CA GLN A 162 -8.20 28.26 -0.97
C GLN A 162 -8.57 27.06 -1.85
N THR A 163 -8.12 25.86 -1.47
CA THR A 163 -8.41 24.60 -2.18
C THR A 163 -9.91 24.34 -2.25
N ARG A 164 -10.61 24.46 -1.11
CA ARG A 164 -12.07 24.34 -1.03
C ARG A 164 -12.78 25.30 -1.98
N ARG A 165 -12.46 26.60 -1.91
CA ARG A 165 -13.06 27.63 -2.77
C ARG A 165 -12.78 27.40 -4.25
N GLN A 166 -11.61 26.87 -4.59
CA GLN A 166 -11.29 26.54 -5.98
C GLN A 166 -12.20 25.42 -6.49
N LEU A 167 -12.29 24.30 -5.76
CA LEU A 167 -13.16 23.18 -6.10
C LEU A 167 -14.65 23.57 -6.20
N GLU A 168 -15.13 24.39 -5.26
CA GLU A 168 -16.51 24.89 -5.29
C GLU A 168 -16.81 25.76 -6.52
N ARG A 169 -15.88 26.68 -6.87
CA ARG A 169 -15.98 27.48 -8.10
C ARG A 169 -16.04 26.60 -9.34
N ASP A 170 -15.29 25.52 -9.33
CA ASP A 170 -15.25 24.54 -10.41
C ASP A 170 -16.45 23.58 -10.41
N GLY A 171 -17.38 23.72 -9.45
CA GLY A 171 -18.65 23.00 -9.40
C GLY A 171 -18.63 21.71 -8.57
N VAL A 172 -17.56 21.44 -7.82
CA VAL A 172 -17.47 20.28 -6.92
C VAL A 172 -18.21 20.59 -5.60
N PRO A 173 -19.12 19.73 -5.12
CA PRO A 173 -19.80 19.92 -3.84
C PRO A 173 -18.90 19.48 -2.67
N VAL A 174 -17.97 20.35 -2.25
CA VAL A 174 -16.91 19.99 -1.29
C VAL A 174 -17.48 19.59 0.08
N GLU A 175 -18.46 20.31 0.62
CA GLU A 175 -19.06 19.99 1.92
C GLU A 175 -19.69 18.60 1.93
N GLU A 176 -20.46 18.27 0.90
CA GLU A 176 -21.10 16.96 0.76
C GLU A 176 -20.04 15.86 0.60
N LEU A 177 -19.03 16.10 -0.25
CA LEU A 177 -17.92 15.18 -0.45
C LEU A 177 -17.15 14.90 0.84
N GLN A 178 -16.83 15.92 1.64
CA GLN A 178 -16.14 15.75 2.91
C GLN A 178 -17.01 14.97 3.92
N SER A 179 -18.33 15.18 3.91
CA SER A 179 -19.25 14.38 4.74
C SER A 179 -19.32 12.91 4.32
N ASP A 180 -19.07 12.64 3.03
CA ASP A 180 -19.07 11.28 2.48
C ASP A 180 -17.75 10.54 2.69
N PHE A 181 -16.65 11.23 3.01
CA PHE A 181 -15.41 10.57 3.38
C PHE A 181 -15.60 9.53 4.49
N VAL A 182 -14.87 8.42 4.35
CA VAL A 182 -14.99 7.26 5.21
C VAL A 182 -13.73 7.09 6.05
N THR A 183 -13.91 6.55 7.25
CA THR A 183 -12.82 6.19 8.15
C THR A 183 -12.38 4.75 7.89
N TYR A 184 -11.23 4.38 8.43
CA TYR A 184 -10.75 2.99 8.40
C TYR A 184 -11.77 2.01 9.03
N GLN A 185 -12.54 2.44 10.03
CA GLN A 185 -13.58 1.62 10.67
C GLN A 185 -14.72 1.30 9.69
N ALA A 186 -15.13 2.29 8.89
CA ALA A 186 -16.16 2.08 7.86
C ALA A 186 -15.68 1.12 6.76
N ILE A 187 -14.42 1.21 6.35
CA ILE A 187 -13.80 0.24 5.42
C ILE A 187 -13.76 -1.15 6.04
N ARG A 188 -13.31 -1.27 7.31
CA ARG A 188 -13.25 -2.55 8.03
C ARG A 188 -14.62 -3.22 8.07
N SER A 189 -15.65 -2.52 8.52
CA SER A 189 -17.01 -3.07 8.57
C SER A 189 -17.52 -3.44 7.19
N TYR A 190 -17.22 -2.66 6.15
CA TYR A 190 -17.59 -3.04 4.78
C TYR A 190 -16.89 -4.33 4.32
N LEU A 191 -15.58 -4.47 4.53
CA LEU A 191 -14.85 -5.66 4.11
C LEU A 191 -15.31 -6.90 4.88
N ILE A 192 -15.44 -6.81 6.19
CA ILE A 192 -15.80 -7.97 7.02
C ILE A 192 -17.30 -8.27 6.92
N GLU A 193 -18.16 -7.31 7.22
CA GLU A 193 -19.60 -7.56 7.42
C GLU A 193 -20.38 -7.59 6.10
N HIS A 194 -19.93 -6.85 5.08
CA HIS A 194 -20.64 -6.78 3.80
C HIS A 194 -20.01 -7.66 2.71
N ARG A 195 -18.68 -7.74 2.66
CA ARG A 195 -17.96 -8.58 1.67
C ARG A 195 -17.62 -9.97 2.21
N GLY A 196 -17.71 -10.20 3.52
CA GLY A 196 -17.30 -11.48 4.12
C GLY A 196 -15.80 -11.73 3.99
N ALA A 197 -15.01 -10.68 3.80
CA ALA A 197 -13.58 -10.81 3.65
C ALA A 197 -12.98 -11.18 5.01
N GLU A 198 -12.24 -12.28 5.02
CA GLU A 198 -11.51 -12.74 6.18
C GLU A 198 -10.02 -12.53 5.91
N TYR A 199 -9.38 -11.81 6.83
CA TYR A 199 -7.94 -11.77 6.90
C TYR A 199 -7.51 -12.78 7.95
N THR A 200 -6.90 -13.88 7.52
CA THR A 200 -6.12 -14.72 8.41
C THR A 200 -4.84 -13.96 8.68
N ALA A 201 -4.66 -13.51 9.93
CA ALA A 201 -3.35 -13.08 10.37
C ALA A 201 -2.37 -14.19 10.07
N ASP A 202 -1.21 -13.86 9.52
CA ASP A 202 -0.17 -14.85 9.33
C ASP A 202 0.08 -15.53 10.69
N ASP A 203 -0.37 -16.78 10.84
CA ASP A 203 -0.31 -17.55 12.10
C ASP A 203 1.14 -18.02 12.39
N ARG A 204 2.09 -17.65 11.52
CA ARG A 204 3.52 -17.80 11.76
C ARG A 204 3.93 -16.91 12.94
N ASP A 205 4.98 -17.33 13.65
CA ASP A 205 5.51 -16.55 14.78
C ASP A 205 5.84 -15.13 14.31
N ARG A 206 5.42 -14.12 15.09
CA ARG A 206 5.67 -12.71 14.77
C ARG A 206 7.15 -12.43 14.59
N THR A 207 8.02 -13.14 15.31
CA THR A 207 9.48 -13.02 15.14
C THR A 207 9.94 -13.41 13.73
N VAL A 208 9.32 -14.43 13.13
CA VAL A 208 9.59 -14.88 11.76
C VAL A 208 9.11 -13.87 10.74
N VAL A 209 7.89 -13.34 10.91
CA VAL A 209 7.33 -12.31 10.02
C VAL A 209 8.19 -11.05 10.04
N GLU A 210 8.59 -10.60 11.24
CA GLU A 210 9.45 -9.42 11.37
C GLU A 210 10.87 -9.66 10.86
N ALA A 211 11.41 -10.88 10.97
CA ALA A 211 12.69 -11.23 10.36
C ALA A 211 12.64 -11.12 8.83
N GLU A 212 11.60 -11.68 8.20
CA GLU A 212 11.37 -11.56 6.75
C GLU A 212 11.21 -10.10 6.31
N ASN A 213 10.50 -9.27 7.09
CA ASN A 213 10.36 -7.84 6.83
C ASN A 213 11.72 -7.12 6.83
N VAL A 214 12.54 -7.36 7.85
CA VAL A 214 13.86 -6.74 7.97
C VAL A 214 14.79 -7.18 6.83
N GLN A 215 14.76 -8.45 6.45
CA GLN A 215 15.53 -8.95 5.30
C GLN A 215 15.14 -8.29 3.99
N ARG A 216 13.83 -8.10 3.74
CA ARG A 216 13.35 -7.36 2.56
C ARG A 216 13.85 -5.92 2.53
N LEU A 217 13.84 -5.22 3.67
CA LEU A 217 14.36 -3.85 3.75
C LEU A 217 15.87 -3.80 3.47
N ARG A 218 16.64 -4.73 4.03
CA ARG A 218 18.09 -4.85 3.75
C ARG A 218 18.36 -5.00 2.25
N GLY A 219 17.69 -5.93 1.58
CA GLY A 219 17.88 -6.17 0.14
C GLY A 219 17.50 -4.95 -0.71
N ARG A 220 16.48 -4.19 -0.32
CA ARG A 220 16.11 -2.95 -1.01
C ARG A 220 17.15 -1.85 -0.81
N VAL A 221 17.66 -1.68 0.40
CA VAL A 221 18.73 -0.71 0.69
C VAL A 221 19.99 -1.06 -0.10
N GLU A 222 20.34 -2.34 -0.15
CA GLU A 222 21.47 -2.85 -0.92
C GLU A 222 21.30 -2.49 -2.40
N THR A 223 20.20 -2.96 -3.03
CA THR A 223 19.91 -2.72 -4.45
C THR A 223 19.96 -1.25 -4.83
N VAL A 224 19.28 -0.39 -4.05
CA VAL A 224 19.21 1.05 -4.35
C VAL A 224 20.56 1.73 -4.16
N THR A 225 21.35 1.29 -3.18
CA THR A 225 22.67 1.88 -2.92
C THR A 225 23.68 1.45 -3.97
N GLU A 226 23.68 0.17 -4.36
CA GLU A 226 24.52 -0.35 -5.45
C GLU A 226 24.22 0.37 -6.75
N GLU A 227 22.95 0.51 -7.13
CA GLU A 227 22.55 1.21 -8.35
C GLU A 227 23.07 2.67 -8.37
N LYS A 228 23.01 3.36 -7.23
CA LYS A 228 23.52 4.73 -7.10
C LYS A 228 25.04 4.81 -7.21
N LEU A 229 25.77 3.91 -6.54
CA LEU A 229 27.23 3.88 -6.59
C LEU A 229 27.74 3.53 -8.00
N ASP A 230 27.08 2.58 -8.67
CA ASP A 230 27.37 2.23 -10.06
C ASP A 230 27.14 3.42 -11.01
N ARG A 231 26.06 4.18 -10.80
CA ARG A 231 25.77 5.37 -11.61
C ARG A 231 26.85 6.44 -11.43
N LEU A 232 27.29 6.68 -10.19
CA LEU A 232 28.36 7.64 -9.89
C LEU A 232 29.69 7.21 -10.51
N ARG A 233 30.04 5.93 -10.43
CA ARG A 233 31.22 5.35 -11.07
C ARG A 233 31.25 5.58 -12.58
N ARG A 234 30.11 5.44 -13.27
CA ARG A 234 30.01 5.63 -14.73
C ARG A 234 30.18 7.09 -15.17
N ASN A 235 29.84 8.05 -14.31
CA ASN A 235 29.86 9.47 -14.66
C ASN A 235 31.22 10.15 -14.43
N THR A 236 32.26 9.42 -14.00
CA THR A 236 33.65 9.92 -13.78
C THR A 236 33.81 11.08 -12.78
N GLU A 237 32.74 11.55 -12.14
CA GLU A 237 32.78 12.50 -11.02
C GLU A 237 33.17 11.82 -9.69
N PHE A 238 33.22 10.48 -9.66
CA PHE A 238 33.51 9.69 -8.48
C PHE A 238 34.43 8.51 -8.84
N ASP A 239 35.62 8.45 -8.23
CA ASP A 239 36.59 7.38 -8.45
C ASP A 239 36.32 6.22 -7.47
N LEU A 240 35.66 5.18 -7.97
CA LEU A 240 35.34 3.96 -7.23
C LEU A 240 35.63 2.73 -8.10
N GLY A 241 36.42 1.80 -7.57
CA GLY A 241 36.70 0.52 -8.20
C GLY A 241 35.51 -0.44 -8.19
N GLU A 242 35.77 -1.72 -8.44
CA GLU A 242 34.80 -2.76 -8.08
C GLU A 242 34.60 -2.76 -6.55
N PHE A 243 33.35 -2.90 -6.12
CA PHE A 243 32.98 -2.83 -4.72
C PHE A 243 32.02 -3.95 -4.36
N MET A 244 31.95 -4.23 -3.06
CA MET A 244 30.97 -5.12 -2.46
C MET A 244 30.30 -4.34 -1.34
N LEU A 245 28.98 -4.25 -1.38
CA LEU A 245 28.21 -3.56 -0.36
C LEU A 245 27.88 -4.52 0.78
N PHE A 246 28.02 -4.05 2.02
CA PHE A 246 27.59 -4.78 3.21
C PHE A 246 26.57 -3.93 3.96
N VAL A 247 25.36 -4.45 4.12
CA VAL A 247 24.31 -3.82 4.92
C VAL A 247 24.06 -4.68 6.15
N ASP A 248 24.45 -4.15 7.32
CA ASP A 248 24.18 -4.80 8.59
C ASP A 248 23.28 -3.94 9.50
N VAL A 249 22.37 -4.63 10.19
CA VAL A 249 21.50 -4.09 11.23
C VAL A 249 21.74 -4.90 12.49
N SER A 250 22.42 -4.26 13.45
CA SER A 250 22.76 -4.83 14.75
C SER A 250 22.04 -4.09 15.87
N VAL A 251 21.61 -4.83 16.89
CA VAL A 251 20.97 -4.31 18.10
C VAL A 251 21.91 -4.51 19.28
N LEU A 252 22.18 -3.45 20.05
CA LEU A 252 22.86 -3.53 21.34
C LEU A 252 21.80 -3.50 22.44
N CYS A 253 21.74 -4.54 23.26
CA CYS A 253 20.94 -4.49 24.48
C CYS A 253 21.76 -3.76 25.56
N GLU A 254 21.22 -2.66 26.08
CA GLU A 254 21.89 -1.87 27.13
C GLU A 254 21.87 -2.57 28.50
N ASP A 255 20.90 -3.47 28.74
CA ASP A 255 20.76 -4.18 30.01
C ASP A 255 21.76 -5.32 30.17
N CYS A 256 21.93 -6.17 29.15
CA CYS A 256 22.90 -7.27 29.18
C CYS A 256 24.23 -6.95 28.48
N GLY A 257 24.34 -5.80 27.82
CA GLY A 257 25.54 -5.32 27.14
C GLY A 257 25.90 -6.09 25.87
N GLN A 258 25.07 -7.04 25.43
CA GLN A 258 25.33 -7.88 24.27
C GLN A 258 24.83 -7.23 22.98
N ARG A 259 25.62 -7.40 21.91
CA ARG A 259 25.26 -7.00 20.55
C ARG A 259 24.83 -8.22 19.75
N TYR A 260 23.68 -8.12 19.11
CA TYR A 260 23.10 -9.17 18.27
C TYR A 260 22.87 -8.64 16.86
N GLY A 261 23.08 -9.48 15.85
CA GLY A 261 22.46 -9.23 14.55
C GLY A 261 20.94 -9.30 14.70
N ILE A 262 20.20 -8.48 13.94
CA ILE A 262 18.73 -8.49 14.02
C ILE A 262 18.14 -9.88 13.74
N ASP A 263 18.70 -10.63 12.78
CA ASP A 263 18.23 -11.98 12.43
C ASP A 263 18.45 -12.94 13.62
N GLU A 264 19.66 -12.92 14.20
CA GLU A 264 20.00 -13.72 15.38
C GLU A 264 19.10 -13.40 16.57
N LEU A 265 18.84 -12.11 16.82
CA LEU A 265 18.00 -11.67 17.93
C LEU A 265 16.55 -12.17 17.77
N LEU A 266 16.01 -12.10 16.55
CA LEU A 266 14.66 -12.53 16.24
C LEU A 266 14.54 -14.05 16.27
N GLU A 267 15.51 -14.79 15.73
CA GLU A 267 15.57 -16.26 15.80
C GLU A 267 15.68 -16.78 17.24
N ARG A 268 16.45 -16.09 18.10
CA ARG A 268 16.58 -16.42 19.52
C ARG A 268 15.35 -16.04 20.33
N GLY A 269 14.50 -15.14 19.80
CA GLY A 269 13.32 -14.61 20.50
C GLY A 269 13.64 -13.62 21.62
N GLY A 270 14.88 -13.13 21.73
CA GLY A 270 15.28 -12.18 22.77
C GLY A 270 16.78 -12.16 23.10
N CYS A 271 17.16 -11.23 23.98
CA CYS A 271 18.50 -11.16 24.56
C CYS A 271 18.67 -12.16 25.71
N ASP A 272 19.93 -12.44 26.07
CA ASP A 272 20.30 -13.21 27.28
C ASP A 272 20.07 -12.43 28.59
N CYS A 273 19.14 -11.48 28.58
CA CYS A 273 18.70 -10.78 29.75
C CYS A 273 17.93 -11.78 30.61
N THR A 274 18.56 -12.34 31.63
CA THR A 274 17.86 -13.16 32.62
C THR A 274 16.76 -12.30 33.20
N THR A 275 15.50 -12.59 32.89
CA THR A 275 14.38 -12.02 33.63
C THR A 275 14.66 -12.38 35.08
N PRO A 276 14.76 -11.44 36.03
CA PRO A 276 14.93 -11.80 37.43
C PRO A 276 13.73 -12.68 37.78
N SER A 277 13.98 -13.98 37.93
CA SER A 277 13.00 -14.94 38.39
C SER A 277 12.70 -14.60 39.85
N ASP A 278 11.48 -14.15 40.11
CA ASP A 278 10.87 -14.09 41.44
C ASP A 278 10.86 -15.48 42.10
#